data_AF-A0A815LBZ6-F1
#
_entry.id   AF-A0A815LBZ6-F1
#
_cell.length_a   1.000
_cell.length_b   1.000
_cell.length_c   1.000
_cell.angle_alpha   90.00
_cell.angle_beta   90.00
_cell.angle_gamma   90.00
#
_symmetry.space_group_name_H-M   'P 1'
#
loop_
_entity.id
_entity.type
_entity.pdbx_description
1 polymer ?
#
loop_
_entity_poly.entity_id
_entity_poly.type
_entity_poly.pdbx_seq_one_letter_code
_entity_poly.pdbx_strand_id
1 'polypeptide(L)'
;MSSNTFQSIGAAIHEKADCIYERLRTQINRIGSASGPNSHIFFVLGASGDLAKKKIYPTLWWLYRDGFLPEGTRFIGYARSQITVDKIFENAAKYMKVQEDEKEIFAKFKILNSYVAGSYDKDEDFERLTNEANHLSKQESAHRLFYLALPPSVYGSVSELISKHCRPKSPGWLRLIVEKPFGKDLQSSNKLSEHLSKFFSEEEIYRIDHYLGKEMVQNIIVLRFSNQILSRVWNRDSIAAVIIIFKEDIG
;
A
#
# COMPACT_ATOMS: atom_id res chain seq x y z
N MET A 1 -36.13 30.50 -1.24
CA MET A 1 -36.39 29.08 -0.91
C MET A 1 -35.30 28.13 -1.47
N SER A 2 -34.02 28.52 -1.48
CA SER A 2 -32.96 27.76 -2.19
C SER A 2 -31.71 27.41 -1.36
N SER A 3 -31.69 27.70 -0.05
CA SER A 3 -30.54 27.42 0.83
C SER A 3 -30.63 26.05 1.51
N ASN A 4 -31.82 25.66 1.99
CA ASN A 4 -31.97 24.48 2.84
C ASN A 4 -31.88 23.14 2.09
N THR A 5 -32.20 23.11 0.79
CA THR A 5 -32.22 21.87 0.00
C THR A 5 -30.82 21.40 -0.37
N PHE A 6 -29.87 22.31 -0.63
CA PHE A 6 -28.47 21.96 -0.93
C PHE A 6 -27.71 21.49 0.32
N GLN A 7 -27.97 22.07 1.48
CA GLN A 7 -27.43 21.60 2.77
C GLN A 7 -27.95 20.21 3.14
N SER A 8 -29.23 19.92 2.88
CA SER A 8 -29.83 18.60 3.15
C SER A 8 -29.27 17.51 2.25
N ILE A 9 -28.98 17.81 0.97
CA ILE A 9 -28.36 16.85 0.05
C ILE A 9 -26.89 16.61 0.44
N GLY A 10 -26.16 17.66 0.82
CA GLY A 10 -24.79 17.53 1.33
C GLY A 10 -24.69 16.67 2.59
N ALA A 11 -25.59 16.89 3.56
CA ALA A 11 -25.68 16.07 4.77
C ALA A 11 -26.04 14.61 4.46
N ALA A 12 -27.00 14.36 3.57
CA ALA A 12 -27.39 13.00 3.17
C ALA A 12 -26.31 12.25 2.39
N ILE A 13 -25.46 12.96 1.64
CA ILE A 13 -24.28 12.38 0.96
C ILE A 13 -23.20 12.04 2.00
N HIS A 14 -22.99 12.91 2.99
CA HIS A 14 -22.01 12.67 4.06
C HIS A 14 -22.43 11.49 4.94
N GLU A 15 -23.70 11.42 5.33
CA GLU A 15 -24.27 10.32 6.11
C GLU A 15 -24.24 8.98 5.36
N LYS A 16 -24.44 9.00 4.03
CA LYS A 16 -24.26 7.80 3.19
C LYS A 16 -22.80 7.40 3.05
N ALA A 17 -21.88 8.36 2.96
CA ALA A 17 -20.45 8.08 2.96
C ALA A 17 -20.03 7.44 4.29
N ASP A 18 -20.42 8.02 5.42
CA ASP A 18 -20.14 7.49 6.76
C ASP A 18 -20.71 6.07 6.94
N CYS A 19 -21.93 5.81 6.43
CA CYS A 19 -22.52 4.47 6.43
C CYS A 19 -21.73 3.46 5.59
N ILE A 20 -21.19 3.88 4.44
CA ILE A 20 -20.33 3.05 3.59
C ILE A 20 -18.99 2.79 4.28
N TYR A 21 -18.40 3.82 4.89
CA TYR A 21 -17.17 3.73 5.67
C TYR A 21 -17.32 2.76 6.83
N GLU A 22 -18.40 2.84 7.60
CA GLU A 22 -18.67 1.93 8.72
C GLU A 22 -18.96 0.50 8.25
N ARG A 23 -19.60 0.31 7.09
CA ARG A 23 -19.77 -1.02 6.48
C ARG A 23 -18.43 -1.62 6.02
N LEU A 24 -17.56 -0.82 5.40
CA LEU A 24 -16.21 -1.23 5.00
C LEU A 24 -15.37 -1.58 6.23
N ARG A 25 -15.43 -0.76 7.28
CA ARG A 25 -14.76 -0.99 8.57
C ARG A 25 -15.24 -2.28 9.22
N THR A 26 -16.54 -2.53 9.22
CA THR A 26 -17.14 -3.77 9.73
C THR A 26 -16.71 -4.99 8.91
N GLN A 27 -16.58 -4.86 7.58
CA GLN A 27 -16.09 -5.94 6.72
C GLN A 27 -14.60 -6.21 6.96
N ILE A 28 -13.75 -5.18 7.08
CA ILE A 28 -12.32 -5.32 7.40
C ILE A 28 -12.15 -6.01 8.76
N ASN A 29 -12.93 -5.62 9.77
CA ASN A 29 -12.89 -6.23 11.09
C ASN A 29 -13.42 -7.69 11.09
N ARG A 30 -14.43 -8.00 10.27
CA ARG A 30 -14.91 -9.38 10.06
C ARG A 30 -13.92 -10.27 9.34
N ILE A 31 -13.13 -9.72 8.40
CA ILE A 31 -12.02 -10.46 7.77
C ILE A 31 -10.92 -10.74 8.81
N GLY A 32 -10.69 -9.81 9.75
CA GLY A 32 -9.77 -9.99 10.88
C GLY A 32 -10.25 -10.93 12.00
N SER A 33 -11.51 -11.36 12.02
CA SER A 33 -12.05 -12.24 13.08
C SER A 33 -11.99 -13.74 12.74
N ALA A 34 -11.43 -14.13 11.59
CA ALA A 34 -11.19 -15.53 11.25
C ALA A 34 -9.87 -15.99 11.88
N SER A 35 -9.95 -16.99 12.77
CA SER A 35 -8.86 -17.61 13.55
C SER A 35 -7.47 -17.64 12.87
N GLY A 36 -6.73 -16.55 13.02
CA GLY A 36 -5.40 -16.34 12.45
C GLY A 36 -4.62 -15.31 13.27
N PRO A 37 -3.32 -15.11 12.97
CA PRO A 37 -2.50 -14.10 13.61
C PRO A 37 -3.06 -12.71 13.30
N ASN A 38 -3.64 -12.04 14.30
CA ASN A 38 -4.28 -10.74 14.13
C ASN A 38 -3.29 -9.59 13.85
N SER A 39 -1.98 -9.84 13.95
CA SER A 39 -0.95 -8.80 13.78
C SER A 39 -0.49 -8.69 12.33
N HIS A 40 -0.45 -7.45 11.84
CA HIS A 40 0.07 -7.10 10.53
C HIS A 40 1.32 -6.22 10.69
N ILE A 41 2.34 -6.48 9.89
CA ILE A 41 3.56 -5.68 9.84
C ILE A 41 3.76 -5.19 8.42
N PHE A 42 3.84 -3.87 8.29
CA PHE A 42 4.10 -3.19 7.03
C PHE A 42 5.55 -2.72 6.98
N PHE A 43 6.33 -3.29 6.08
CA PHE A 43 7.73 -2.96 5.87
C PHE A 43 7.85 -1.94 4.74
N VAL A 44 8.50 -0.80 5.00
CA VAL A 44 8.81 0.21 4.00
C VAL A 44 10.29 0.16 3.69
N LEU A 45 10.67 -0.59 2.64
CA LEU A 45 12.06 -0.67 2.19
C LEU A 45 12.38 0.56 1.35
N GLY A 46 13.48 1.23 1.67
CA GLY A 46 13.78 2.55 1.12
C GLY A 46 13.05 3.67 1.88
N ALA A 47 12.80 3.49 3.18
CA ALA A 47 12.09 4.46 4.02
C ALA A 47 12.72 5.86 4.04
N SER A 48 14.03 5.99 3.79
CA SER A 48 14.71 7.29 3.67
C SER A 48 14.54 7.96 2.30
N GLY A 49 13.93 7.27 1.33
CA GLY A 49 13.77 7.73 -0.04
C GLY A 49 12.62 8.71 -0.25
N ASP A 50 12.63 9.34 -1.43
CA ASP A 50 11.66 10.38 -1.79
C ASP A 50 10.23 9.85 -1.93
N LEU A 51 10.06 8.66 -2.51
CA LEU A 51 8.74 8.02 -2.64
C LEU A 51 8.13 7.73 -1.27
N ALA A 52 8.94 7.21 -0.33
CA ALA A 52 8.50 6.93 1.02
C ALA A 52 8.02 8.19 1.75
N LYS A 53 8.84 9.25 1.70
CA LYS A 53 8.54 10.57 2.30
C LYS A 53 7.30 11.24 1.71
N LYS A 54 7.16 11.23 0.38
CA LYS A 54 6.14 11.99 -0.36
C LYS A 54 4.80 11.26 -0.49
N LYS A 55 4.80 9.93 -0.50
CA LYS A 55 3.62 9.12 -0.83
C LYS A 55 3.32 8.05 0.21
N ILE A 56 4.27 7.17 0.54
CA ILE A 56 3.99 5.97 1.34
C ILE A 56 3.62 6.33 2.78
N TYR A 57 4.47 7.04 3.52
CA TYR A 57 4.18 7.42 4.90
C TYR A 57 2.93 8.31 5.04
N PRO A 58 2.68 9.30 4.16
CA PRO A 58 1.40 10.01 4.13
C PRO A 58 0.19 9.10 3.90
N THR A 59 0.29 8.13 2.98
CA THR A 59 -0.81 7.19 2.71
C THR A 59 -1.07 6.27 3.90
N LEU A 60 -0.01 5.75 4.54
CA LEU A 60 -0.13 4.95 5.75
C LEU A 60 -0.75 5.73 6.90
N TRP A 61 -0.38 7.01 7.05
CA TRP A 61 -1.01 7.91 8.01
C TRP A 61 -2.51 8.06 7.74
N TRP A 62 -2.92 8.36 6.50
CA TRP A 62 -4.34 8.51 6.17
C TRP A 62 -5.13 7.21 6.39
N LEU A 63 -4.58 6.07 6.01
CA LEU A 63 -5.21 4.76 6.28
C LEU A 63 -5.36 4.47 7.77
N TYR A 64 -4.36 4.84 8.58
CA TYR A 64 -4.42 4.68 10.03
C TYR A 64 -5.46 5.62 10.67
N ARG A 65 -5.42 6.91 10.30
CA ARG A 65 -6.36 7.92 10.78
C ARG A 65 -7.81 7.55 10.46
N ASP A 66 -8.06 7.07 9.25
CA ASP A 66 -9.40 6.72 8.77
C ASP A 66 -9.86 5.32 9.25
N GLY A 67 -9.04 4.61 10.03
CA GLY A 67 -9.41 3.31 10.63
C GLY A 67 -9.49 2.15 9.65
N PHE A 68 -8.81 2.23 8.50
CA PHE A 68 -8.80 1.18 7.47
C PHE A 68 -7.75 0.08 7.71
N LEU A 69 -6.91 0.25 8.73
CA LEU A 69 -5.89 -0.74 9.07
C LEU A 69 -6.39 -1.65 10.21
N PRO A 70 -6.08 -2.97 10.15
CA PRO A 70 -6.34 -3.87 11.27
C PRO A 70 -5.71 -3.36 12.57
N GLU A 71 -6.38 -3.60 13.69
CA GLU A 71 -5.84 -3.26 15.00
C GLU A 71 -4.52 -3.97 15.26
N GLY A 72 -3.57 -3.28 15.91
CA GLY A 72 -2.24 -3.83 16.18
C GLY A 72 -1.30 -3.89 14.97
N THR A 73 -1.63 -3.23 13.86
CA THR A 73 -0.71 -3.04 12.73
C THR A 73 0.54 -2.27 13.18
N ARG A 74 1.72 -2.79 12.81
CA ARG A 74 3.04 -2.20 13.05
C ARG A 74 3.69 -1.79 11.74
N PHE A 75 4.55 -0.79 11.78
CA PHE A 75 5.27 -0.30 10.60
C PHE A 75 6.77 -0.34 10.87
N ILE A 76 7.54 -0.86 9.92
CA ILE A 76 9.00 -0.93 10.03
C ILE A 76 9.60 -0.28 8.79
N GLY A 77 10.24 0.87 8.98
CA GLY A 77 11.06 1.49 7.95
C GLY A 77 12.42 0.79 7.86
N TYR A 78 12.92 0.58 6.64
CA TYR A 78 14.22 -0.06 6.42
C TYR A 78 15.02 0.66 5.34
N ALA A 79 16.22 1.14 5.67
CA ALA A 79 17.16 1.65 4.68
C ALA A 79 18.62 1.66 5.16
N ARG A 80 19.56 1.94 4.24
CA ARG A 80 21.00 2.06 4.55
C ARG A 80 21.33 3.24 5.46
N SER A 81 20.51 4.29 5.45
CA SER A 81 20.77 5.51 6.20
C SER A 81 20.57 5.30 7.70
N GLN A 82 21.49 5.76 8.53
CA GLN A 82 21.33 5.71 9.98
C GLN A 82 20.47 6.89 10.47
N ILE A 83 19.15 6.78 10.36
CA ILE A 83 18.19 7.81 10.77
C ILE A 83 17.24 7.29 11.84
N THR A 84 16.58 8.20 12.55
CA THR A 84 15.55 7.87 13.55
C THR A 84 14.16 7.92 12.94
N VAL A 85 13.19 7.29 13.62
CA VAL A 85 11.76 7.42 13.29
C VAL A 85 11.34 8.89 13.31
N ASP A 86 11.79 9.67 14.30
CA ASP A 86 11.52 11.11 14.36
C ASP A 86 11.93 11.84 13.08
N LYS A 87 13.10 11.50 12.53
CA LYS A 87 13.60 12.13 11.30
C LYS A 87 12.75 11.76 10.08
N ILE A 88 12.25 10.52 10.01
CA ILE A 88 11.33 10.09 8.95
C ILE A 88 10.06 10.93 8.98
N PHE A 89 9.47 11.09 10.17
CA PHE A 89 8.25 11.84 10.36
C PHE A 89 8.43 13.34 10.13
N GLU A 90 9.55 13.92 10.58
CA GLU A 90 9.91 15.32 10.29
C GLU A 90 9.97 15.56 8.77
N ASN A 91 10.58 14.63 8.03
CA ASN A 91 10.66 14.70 6.58
C ASN A 91 9.27 14.57 5.92
N ALA A 92 8.43 13.67 6.40
CA ALA A 92 7.12 13.38 5.80
C ALA A 92 6.01 14.36 6.25
N ALA A 93 6.23 15.12 7.33
CA ALA A 93 5.21 15.95 7.99
C ALA A 93 4.46 16.87 7.02
N LYS A 94 5.19 17.55 6.12
CA LYS A 94 4.58 18.45 5.12
C LYS A 94 3.62 17.77 4.14
N TYR A 95 3.75 16.46 3.93
CA TYR A 95 2.89 15.70 3.02
C TYR A 95 1.75 15.00 3.74
N MET A 96 1.89 14.72 5.04
CA MET A 96 0.86 14.07 5.87
C MET A 96 -0.34 14.99 6.12
N LYS A 97 -0.12 16.32 6.17
CA LYS A 97 -1.17 17.33 6.39
C LYS A 97 -2.00 17.05 7.66
N VAL A 98 -1.30 16.76 8.75
CA VAL A 98 -1.90 16.48 10.07
C VAL A 98 -2.60 17.73 10.57
N GLN A 99 -3.87 17.60 10.95
CA GLN A 99 -4.67 18.67 11.55
C GLN A 99 -4.44 18.77 13.06
N GLU A 100 -4.85 19.89 13.66
CA GLU A 100 -4.66 20.16 15.08
C GLU A 100 -5.39 19.15 15.99
N ASP A 101 -6.60 18.78 15.62
CA ASP A 101 -7.43 17.77 16.29
C ASP A 101 -6.94 16.32 16.08
N GLU A 102 -6.07 16.09 15.10
CA GLU A 102 -5.50 14.78 14.79
C GLU A 102 -4.20 14.48 15.57
N LYS A 103 -3.64 15.46 16.32
CA LYS A 103 -2.30 15.36 16.95
C LYS A 103 -2.15 14.16 17.88
N GLU A 104 -3.17 13.83 18.66
CA GLU A 104 -3.12 12.67 19.58
C GLU A 104 -3.07 11.34 18.83
N ILE A 105 -3.87 11.21 17.78
CA ILE A 105 -3.90 10.01 16.91
C ILE A 105 -2.57 9.91 16.17
N PHE A 106 -2.01 11.02 15.72
CA PHE A 106 -0.72 11.09 15.07
C PHE A 106 0.43 10.66 16.00
N ALA A 107 0.40 11.09 17.26
CA ALA A 107 1.37 10.64 18.26
C ALA A 107 1.31 9.12 18.47
N LYS A 108 0.10 8.53 18.54
CA LYS A 108 -0.08 7.07 18.60
C LYS A 108 0.47 6.38 17.36
N PHE A 109 0.17 6.89 16.17
CA PHE A 109 0.70 6.36 14.91
C PHE A 109 2.24 6.34 14.91
N LYS A 110 2.88 7.41 15.37
CA LYS A 110 4.34 7.50 15.46
C LYS A 110 4.94 6.41 16.37
N ILE A 111 4.29 6.08 17.48
CA ILE A 111 4.70 5.01 18.41
C ILE A 111 4.59 3.61 17.77
N LEU A 112 3.71 3.42 16.79
CA LEU A 112 3.58 2.16 16.06
C LEU A 112 4.66 1.95 14.99
N ASN A 113 5.51 2.95 14.75
CA ASN A 113 6.56 2.92 13.74
C ASN A 113 7.93 2.64 14.39
N SER A 114 8.65 1.68 13.83
CA SER A 114 10.06 1.39 14.12
C SER A 114 10.92 1.62 12.88
N TYR A 115 12.24 1.70 13.07
CA TYR A 115 13.19 1.83 11.98
C TYR A 115 14.40 0.93 12.20
N VAL A 116 14.82 0.22 11.16
CA VAL A 116 16.01 -0.63 11.14
C VAL A 116 16.94 -0.15 10.03
N ALA A 117 18.20 0.11 10.38
CA ALA A 117 19.23 0.44 9.41
C ALA A 117 19.97 -0.81 8.94
N GLY A 118 20.12 -0.98 7.63
CA GLY A 118 20.79 -2.14 7.05
C GLY A 118 20.99 -2.04 5.54
N SER A 119 21.84 -2.93 5.01
CA SER A 119 22.17 -3.05 3.60
C SER A 119 21.14 -3.90 2.83
N TYR A 120 21.24 -3.95 1.51
CA TYR A 120 20.27 -4.65 0.66
C TYR A 120 20.82 -5.97 0.09
N ASP A 121 21.98 -6.39 0.59
CA ASP A 121 22.82 -7.45 0.05
C ASP A 121 23.43 -8.36 1.14
N LYS A 122 23.13 -8.13 2.43
CA LYS A 122 23.62 -8.95 3.54
C LYS A 122 22.52 -9.72 4.25
N ASP A 123 22.75 -11.00 4.48
CA ASP A 123 21.85 -11.89 5.23
C ASP A 123 21.62 -11.38 6.66
N GLU A 124 22.67 -10.96 7.37
CA GLU A 124 22.58 -10.58 8.79
C GLU A 124 21.65 -9.38 9.01
N ASP A 125 21.53 -8.50 8.01
CA ASP A 125 20.66 -7.33 8.10
C ASP A 125 19.17 -7.71 8.00
N PHE A 126 18.84 -8.70 7.17
CA PHE A 126 17.49 -9.22 7.04
C PHE A 126 17.10 -10.14 8.21
N GLU A 127 18.06 -10.85 8.80
CA GLU A 127 17.84 -11.56 10.08
C GLU A 127 17.49 -10.58 11.20
N ARG A 128 18.23 -9.47 11.33
CA ARG A 128 17.90 -8.40 12.28
C ARG A 128 16.52 -7.80 12.02
N LEU A 129 16.17 -7.58 10.76
CA LEU A 129 14.84 -7.09 10.37
C LEU A 129 13.72 -8.05 10.81
N THR A 130 13.91 -9.35 10.61
CA THR A 130 12.97 -10.39 11.06
C THR A 130 12.87 -10.46 12.59
N ASN A 131 13.98 -10.34 13.31
CA ASN A 131 13.99 -10.34 14.76
C ASN A 131 13.22 -9.15 15.34
N GLU A 132 13.42 -7.95 14.78
CA GLU A 132 12.66 -6.76 15.17
C GLU A 132 11.16 -6.94 14.90
N ALA A 133 10.80 -7.50 13.74
CA ALA A 133 9.41 -7.78 13.39
C ALA A 133 8.73 -8.75 14.38
N ASN A 134 9.42 -9.83 14.73
CA ASN A 134 8.93 -10.82 15.70
C ASN A 134 8.81 -10.21 17.11
N HIS A 135 9.75 -9.36 17.50
CA HIS A 135 9.72 -8.65 18.78
C HIS A 135 8.51 -7.70 18.88
N LEU A 136 8.25 -6.91 17.83
CA LEU A 136 7.15 -5.93 17.81
C LEU A 136 5.76 -6.57 17.77
N SER A 137 5.61 -7.67 17.03
CA SER A 137 4.35 -8.41 16.91
C SER A 137 4.12 -9.40 18.06
N LYS A 138 5.18 -9.77 18.80
CA LYS A 138 5.19 -10.85 19.80
C LYS A 138 4.76 -12.21 19.22
N GLN A 139 4.79 -12.36 17.89
CA GLN A 139 4.33 -13.54 17.16
C GLN A 139 5.15 -13.73 15.89
N GLU A 140 5.63 -14.96 15.66
CA GLU A 140 6.39 -15.27 14.44
C GLU A 140 5.49 -15.48 13.20
N SER A 141 4.19 -15.57 13.42
CA SER A 141 3.18 -15.78 12.38
C SER A 141 2.49 -14.49 11.92
N ALA A 142 2.91 -13.31 12.39
CA ALA A 142 2.33 -12.04 11.95
C ALA A 142 2.38 -11.88 10.42
N HIS A 143 1.31 -11.36 9.83
CA HIS A 143 1.23 -11.11 8.39
C HIS A 143 2.22 -10.02 7.99
N ARG A 144 2.95 -10.22 6.88
CA ARG A 144 4.04 -9.33 6.47
C ARG A 144 3.79 -8.76 5.08
N LEU A 145 3.78 -7.44 4.98
CA LEU A 145 3.63 -6.74 3.71
C LEU A 145 4.88 -5.90 3.46
N PHE A 146 5.61 -6.21 2.39
CA PHE A 146 6.85 -5.55 2.01
C PHE A 146 6.61 -4.58 0.87
N TYR A 147 6.81 -3.28 1.11
CA TYR A 147 6.79 -2.26 0.06
C TYR A 147 8.21 -1.96 -0.40
N LEU A 148 8.52 -2.26 -1.66
CA LEU A 148 9.82 -1.97 -2.27
C LEU A 148 9.84 -0.56 -2.86
N ALA A 149 10.13 0.45 -2.02
CA ALA A 149 10.39 1.82 -2.47
C ALA A 149 11.87 2.00 -2.84
N LEU A 150 12.38 1.07 -3.64
CA LEU A 150 13.79 0.92 -3.99
C LEU A 150 14.02 1.08 -5.50
N PRO A 151 15.23 1.41 -5.95
CA PRO A 151 15.55 1.37 -7.38
C PRO A 151 15.51 -0.08 -7.90
N PRO A 152 15.17 -0.30 -9.19
CA PRO A 152 15.08 -1.64 -9.79
C PRO A 152 16.36 -2.48 -9.69
N SER A 153 17.53 -1.83 -9.59
CA SER A 153 18.83 -2.49 -9.52
C SER A 153 19.00 -3.39 -8.29
N VAL A 154 18.26 -3.13 -7.20
CA VAL A 154 18.37 -3.90 -5.95
C VAL A 154 17.19 -4.87 -5.76
N TYR A 155 16.19 -4.87 -6.65
CA TYR A 155 15.02 -5.73 -6.49
C TYR A 155 15.40 -7.21 -6.41
N GLY A 156 16.35 -7.65 -7.25
CA GLY A 156 16.72 -9.06 -7.30
C GLY A 156 17.34 -9.58 -6.00
N SER A 157 18.31 -8.86 -5.43
CA SER A 157 18.95 -9.26 -4.17
C SER A 157 17.98 -9.17 -3.00
N VAL A 158 17.19 -8.08 -2.94
CA VAL A 158 16.23 -7.86 -1.86
C VAL A 158 15.11 -8.90 -1.88
N SER A 159 14.59 -9.26 -3.05
CA SER A 159 13.53 -10.27 -3.17
C SER A 159 14.00 -11.65 -2.67
N GLU A 160 15.24 -12.02 -3.01
CA GLU A 160 15.86 -13.26 -2.54
C GLU A 160 16.03 -13.26 -1.01
N LEU A 161 16.60 -12.20 -0.45
CA LEU A 161 16.82 -12.07 0.99
C LEU A 161 15.50 -12.05 1.79
N ILE A 162 14.46 -11.37 1.29
CA ILE A 162 13.12 -11.37 1.89
C ILE A 162 12.55 -12.79 1.91
N SER A 163 12.64 -13.53 0.80
CA SER A 163 12.10 -14.88 0.74
C SER A 163 12.85 -15.84 1.66
N LYS A 164 14.17 -15.66 1.81
CA LYS A 164 15.02 -16.51 2.63
C LYS A 164 14.82 -16.28 4.13
N HIS A 165 14.75 -15.02 4.57
CA HIS A 165 14.82 -14.67 5.99
C HIS A 165 13.53 -14.12 6.58
N CYS A 166 12.65 -13.56 5.74
CA CYS A 166 11.51 -12.77 6.20
C CYS A 166 10.15 -13.44 6.00
N ARG A 167 10.09 -14.72 5.59
CA ARG A 167 8.82 -15.45 5.53
C ARG A 167 8.28 -15.73 6.94
N PRO A 168 7.01 -15.37 7.24
CA PRO A 168 6.40 -15.68 8.53
C PRO A 168 6.07 -17.17 8.66
N LYS A 169 5.90 -17.65 9.90
CA LYS A 169 5.39 -19.00 10.14
C LYS A 169 3.90 -19.08 9.82
N SER A 170 3.45 -20.26 9.38
CA SER A 170 2.02 -20.52 9.14
C SER A 170 1.19 -20.22 10.41
N PRO A 171 0.01 -19.57 10.29
CA PRO A 171 -0.72 -19.25 9.06
C PRO A 171 -0.49 -17.81 8.56
N GLY A 172 0.64 -17.19 8.92
CA GLY A 172 1.05 -15.90 8.39
C GLY A 172 1.28 -15.93 6.88
N TRP A 173 1.05 -14.79 6.22
CA TRP A 173 1.30 -14.63 4.78
C TRP A 173 2.33 -13.53 4.55
N LEU A 174 3.00 -13.59 3.40
CA LEU A 174 3.92 -12.57 2.94
C LEU A 174 3.41 -12.00 1.61
N ARG A 175 3.34 -10.68 1.49
CA ARG A 175 3.02 -10.00 0.22
C ARG A 175 4.09 -8.96 -0.11
N LEU A 176 4.46 -8.89 -1.37
CA LEU A 176 5.49 -8.01 -1.92
C LEU A 176 4.85 -6.99 -2.86
N ILE A 177 4.94 -5.72 -2.52
CA ILE A 177 4.53 -4.60 -3.37
C ILE A 177 5.75 -4.09 -4.14
N VAL A 178 5.66 -4.11 -5.47
CA VAL A 178 6.74 -3.75 -6.39
C VAL A 178 6.31 -2.55 -7.24
N GLU A 179 7.17 -1.55 -7.32
CA GLU A 179 6.97 -0.34 -8.13
C GLU A 179 7.60 -0.44 -9.51
N LYS A 180 7.04 0.32 -10.45
CA LYS A 180 7.59 0.51 -11.78
C LYS A 180 8.97 1.21 -11.72
N PRO A 181 9.88 0.98 -12.69
CA PRO A 181 9.70 0.23 -13.94
C PRO A 181 9.88 -1.29 -13.79
N PHE A 182 9.01 -2.06 -14.45
CA PHE A 182 9.08 -3.53 -14.51
C PHE A 182 9.97 -4.01 -15.66
N GLY A 183 11.18 -3.48 -15.76
CA GLY A 183 12.03 -3.61 -16.95
C GLY A 183 11.84 -2.47 -17.95
N LYS A 184 12.68 -2.46 -18.99
CA LYS A 184 12.68 -1.44 -20.06
C LYS A 184 12.14 -1.97 -21.39
N ASP A 185 12.11 -3.29 -21.54
CA ASP A 185 11.71 -4.02 -22.73
C ASP A 185 11.16 -5.41 -22.32
N LEU A 186 10.64 -6.16 -23.29
CA LEU A 186 10.09 -7.51 -23.06
C LEU A 186 11.11 -8.44 -22.39
N GLN A 187 12.37 -8.40 -22.84
CA GLN A 187 13.40 -9.32 -22.35
C GLN A 187 13.75 -9.04 -20.87
N SER A 188 13.94 -7.78 -20.52
CA SER A 188 14.23 -7.34 -19.14
C SER A 188 13.03 -7.52 -18.21
N SER A 189 11.81 -7.31 -18.70
CA SER A 189 10.58 -7.59 -17.95
C SER A 189 10.41 -9.08 -17.66
N ASN A 190 10.65 -9.94 -18.65
CA ASN A 190 10.60 -11.39 -18.48
C ASN A 190 11.66 -11.86 -17.49
N LYS A 191 12.90 -11.36 -17.61
CA LYS A 191 13.97 -11.68 -16.65
C LYS A 191 13.63 -11.30 -15.22
N LEU A 192 13.01 -10.12 -15.00
CA LEU A 192 12.55 -9.70 -13.67
C LEU A 192 11.43 -10.62 -13.17
N SER A 193 10.46 -10.95 -14.02
CA SER A 193 9.32 -11.80 -13.66
C SER A 193 9.76 -13.22 -13.30
N GLU A 194 10.63 -13.81 -14.12
CA GLU A 194 11.25 -15.13 -13.87
C GLU A 194 12.09 -15.15 -12.60
N HIS A 195 12.75 -14.03 -12.26
CA HIS A 195 13.49 -13.92 -11.00
C HIS A 195 12.55 -13.91 -9.81
N LEU A 196 11.50 -13.07 -9.83
CA LEU A 196 10.53 -12.96 -8.75
C LEU A 196 9.74 -14.26 -8.56
N SER A 197 9.35 -14.94 -9.64
CA SER A 197 8.58 -16.19 -9.59
C SER A 197 9.33 -17.36 -8.96
N LYS A 198 10.67 -17.29 -8.86
CA LYS A 198 11.47 -18.30 -8.13
C LYS A 198 11.27 -18.23 -6.62
N PHE A 199 10.94 -17.05 -6.10
CA PHE A 199 10.91 -16.75 -4.67
C PHE A 199 9.50 -16.51 -4.15
N PHE A 200 8.59 -16.01 -4.98
CA PHE A 200 7.23 -15.64 -4.61
C PHE A 200 6.23 -16.24 -5.59
N SER A 201 5.06 -16.63 -5.08
CA SER A 201 3.92 -16.97 -5.94
C SER A 201 3.27 -15.69 -6.48
N GLU A 202 2.53 -15.79 -7.59
CA GLU A 202 1.89 -14.61 -8.18
C GLU A 202 0.86 -13.96 -7.25
N GLU A 203 0.24 -14.73 -6.34
CA GLU A 203 -0.69 -14.21 -5.33
C GLU A 203 -0.01 -13.36 -4.25
N GLU A 204 1.30 -13.54 -4.08
CA GLU A 204 2.14 -12.78 -3.15
C GLU A 204 2.66 -11.48 -3.79
N ILE A 205 2.65 -11.35 -5.12
CA ILE A 205 3.26 -10.21 -5.84
C ILE A 205 2.20 -9.18 -6.25
N TYR A 206 2.35 -7.96 -5.76
CA TYR A 206 1.49 -6.81 -6.05
C TYR A 206 2.28 -5.78 -6.85
N ARG A 207 2.10 -5.79 -8.17
CA ARG A 207 2.74 -4.84 -9.09
C ARG A 207 1.91 -3.55 -9.14
N ILE A 208 2.49 -2.43 -8.75
CA ILE A 208 1.78 -1.15 -8.68
C ILE A 208 1.75 -0.47 -10.05
N ASP A 209 0.54 -0.26 -10.54
CA ASP A 209 0.22 0.79 -11.49
C ASP A 209 -0.78 1.74 -10.84
N HIS A 210 -0.32 2.93 -10.46
CA HIS A 210 -1.13 3.90 -9.73
C HIS A 210 -2.31 4.45 -10.55
N TYR A 211 -2.35 4.27 -11.88
CA TYR A 211 -3.54 4.61 -12.67
C TYR A 211 -4.72 3.71 -12.35
N LEU A 212 -4.47 2.44 -12.02
CA LEU A 212 -5.52 1.49 -11.63
C LEU A 212 -6.18 1.86 -10.28
N GLY A 213 -5.51 2.68 -9.47
CA GLY A 213 -6.05 3.22 -8.23
C GLY A 213 -6.91 4.49 -8.40
N LYS A 214 -6.99 5.05 -9.61
CA LYS A 214 -7.80 6.27 -9.84
C LYS A 214 -9.28 5.91 -9.91
N GLU A 215 -10.11 6.66 -9.20
CA GLU A 215 -11.56 6.46 -9.10
C GLU A 215 -12.24 6.28 -10.46
N MET A 216 -11.94 7.16 -11.41
CA MET A 216 -12.53 7.09 -12.75
C MET A 216 -12.10 5.85 -13.55
N VAL A 217 -10.90 5.32 -13.31
CA VAL A 217 -10.43 4.09 -13.97
C VAL A 217 -11.15 2.87 -13.40
N GLN A 218 -11.34 2.82 -12.07
CA GLN A 218 -12.11 1.75 -11.43
C GLN A 218 -13.59 1.77 -11.87
N ASN A 219 -14.15 2.96 -12.06
CA ASN A 219 -15.54 3.13 -12.53
C ASN A 219 -15.79 2.61 -13.95
N ILE A 220 -14.77 2.42 -14.79
CA ILE A 220 -14.94 1.86 -16.14
C ILE A 220 -15.62 0.48 -16.10
N ILE A 221 -15.24 -0.38 -15.14
CA ILE A 221 -15.83 -1.71 -15.00
C ILE A 221 -17.31 -1.61 -14.63
N VAL A 222 -17.63 -0.75 -13.64
CA VAL A 222 -19.01 -0.53 -13.19
C VAL A 222 -19.86 0.02 -14.34
N LEU A 223 -19.36 1.03 -15.06
CA LEU A 223 -20.07 1.63 -16.19
C LEU A 223 -20.36 0.61 -17.30
N ARG A 224 -19.37 -0.20 -17.67
CA ARG A 224 -19.50 -1.18 -18.76
C ARG A 224 -20.47 -2.32 -18.43
N PHE A 225 -20.42 -2.86 -17.21
CA PHE A 225 -21.11 -4.11 -16.89
C PHE A 225 -22.40 -3.93 -16.07
N SER A 226 -22.55 -2.81 -15.35
CA SER A 226 -23.76 -2.56 -14.54
C SER A 226 -24.88 -1.87 -15.32
N ASN A 227 -24.61 -1.38 -16.53
CA ASN A 227 -25.58 -0.67 -17.36
C ASN A 227 -25.93 -1.49 -18.60
N GLN A 228 -27.18 -1.94 -18.70
CA GLN A 228 -27.66 -2.76 -19.83
C GLN A 228 -27.54 -2.07 -21.19
N ILE A 229 -27.68 -0.73 -21.23
CA ILE A 229 -27.54 0.04 -22.47
C ILE A 229 -26.08 0.04 -22.92
N LEU A 230 -25.16 0.44 -22.02
CA LEU A 230 -23.74 0.51 -22.32
C LEU A 230 -23.18 -0.87 -22.67
N SER A 231 -23.60 -1.93 -21.98
CA SER A 231 -23.13 -3.29 -22.27
C SER A 231 -23.54 -3.77 -23.67
N ARG A 232 -24.72 -3.37 -24.17
CA ARG A 232 -25.20 -3.72 -25.52
C ARG A 232 -24.48 -2.99 -26.64
N VAL A 233 -24.10 -1.72 -26.42
CA VAL A 233 -23.38 -0.91 -27.43
C VAL A 233 -21.86 -1.04 -27.34
N TRP A 234 -21.33 -1.79 -26.37
CA TRP A 234 -19.88 -1.97 -26.18
C TRP A 234 -19.28 -3.05 -27.10
N ASN A 235 -19.42 -2.88 -28.42
CA ASN A 235 -18.90 -3.80 -29.43
C ASN A 235 -18.52 -3.09 -30.74
N ARG A 236 -17.91 -3.84 -31.66
CA ARG A 236 -17.44 -3.34 -32.96
C ARG A 236 -18.55 -2.86 -33.91
N ASP A 237 -19.79 -3.27 -33.68
CA ASP A 237 -20.92 -2.90 -34.54
C ASP A 237 -21.46 -1.52 -34.18
N SER A 238 -21.17 -1.04 -32.96
CA SER A 238 -21.63 0.25 -32.43
C SER A 238 -20.50 1.27 -32.19
N ILE A 239 -19.26 0.81 -31.94
CA ILE A 239 -18.11 1.69 -31.64
C ILE A 239 -17.24 1.89 -32.88
N ALA A 240 -17.14 3.14 -33.33
CA ALA A 240 -16.26 3.51 -34.45
C ALA A 240 -14.76 3.55 -34.07
N ALA A 241 -14.43 4.08 -32.89
CA ALA A 241 -13.05 4.16 -32.40
C ALA A 241 -12.98 4.28 -30.87
N VAL A 242 -11.85 3.86 -30.29
CA VAL A 242 -11.51 4.07 -28.87
C VAL A 242 -10.26 4.95 -28.82
N ILE A 243 -10.36 6.09 -28.13
CA ILE A 243 -9.27 7.07 -28.04
C ILE A 243 -8.82 7.15 -26.59
N ILE A 244 -7.53 6.92 -26.35
CA ILE A 244 -6.90 7.02 -25.02
C ILE A 244 -5.89 8.18 -25.09
N ILE A 245 -6.13 9.22 -24.31
CA ILE A 245 -5.33 10.45 -24.32
C ILE A 245 -4.67 10.63 -22.95
N PHE A 246 -3.36 10.84 -22.97
CA PHE A 246 -2.59 11.27 -21.82
C PHE A 246 -1.90 12.60 -22.16
N LYS A 247 -2.16 13.64 -21.37
CA LYS A 247 -1.60 14.98 -21.55
C LYS A 247 -0.97 15.43 -20.23
N GLU A 248 0.22 15.99 -20.32
CA GLU A 248 0.94 16.64 -19.21
C GLU A 248 1.38 18.02 -19.67
N ASP A 249 1.20 19.03 -18.81
CA ASP A 249 1.59 20.42 -19.09
C ASP A 249 3.04 20.73 -18.65
N ILE A 250 3.82 19.70 -18.32
CA ILE A 250 5.18 19.81 -17.76
C ILE A 250 6.16 19.18 -18.77
N GLY A 251 7.25 19.87 -19.08
CA GLY A 251 8.32 19.44 -20.00
C GLY A 251 9.67 20.01 -19.62
#